data_AF-E5ATP8-F1
#
_entry.id   AF-E5ATP8-F1
#
_cell.length_a   1.000
_cell.length_b   1.000
_cell.length_c   1.000
_cell.angle_alpha   90.00
_cell.angle_beta   90.00
_cell.angle_gamma   90.00
#
_symmetry.space_group_name_H-M   'P 1'
#
loop_
_entity.id
_entity.type
_entity.pdbx_description
1 polymer ?
#
loop_
_entity_poly.entity_id
_entity_poly.type
_entity_poly.pdbx_seq_one_letter_code
_entity_poly.pdbx_strand_id
1 'polypeptide(L)'
;MPMNTAYRKPLPGTGLDFFDARAAVDALAPGAYDGLPYTSRVLAENLVRRCDPATLDASLSQLIERKRELDFPWYPARVVCHDILGQTAFVDLAGLRDAIAARGGDPSRVNPVVPTQLVVDHSLAVE
;
A
#
# COMPACT_ATOMS: atom_id res chain seq x y z
N MET A 1 12.14 -4.03 4.00
CA MET A 1 12.44 -2.59 4.17
C MET A 1 12.16 -2.23 5.61
N PRO A 2 13.07 -1.51 6.30
CA PRO A 2 12.81 -1.07 7.67
C PRO A 2 11.54 -0.23 7.69
N MET A 3 10.61 -0.57 8.56
CA MET A 3 9.36 0.16 8.72
C MET A 3 9.68 1.54 9.28
N ASN A 4 9.18 2.60 8.63
CA ASN A 4 9.35 3.95 9.14
C ASN A 4 8.81 4.02 10.58
N THR A 5 9.57 4.61 11.49
CA THR A 5 9.17 4.82 12.89
C THR A 5 8.83 6.28 13.16
N ALA A 6 9.15 7.20 12.24
CA ALA A 6 8.76 8.60 12.34
C ALA A 6 7.23 8.72 12.36
N TYR A 7 6.74 9.65 13.18
CA TYR A 7 5.32 9.95 13.35
C TYR A 7 4.46 8.77 13.85
N ARG A 8 5.05 7.65 14.27
CA ARG A 8 4.34 6.56 14.96
C ARG A 8 4.01 7.00 16.39
N LYS A 9 2.73 6.95 16.75
CA LYS A 9 2.22 7.34 18.06
C LYS A 9 1.34 6.23 18.64
N PRO A 10 1.32 6.03 19.97
CA PRO A 10 0.37 5.13 20.60
C PRO A 10 -1.05 5.66 20.42
N LEU A 11 -1.98 4.76 20.11
CA LEU A 11 -3.40 5.07 20.03
C LEU A 11 -4.00 5.00 21.46
N PRO A 12 -4.49 6.13 22.02
CA PRO A 12 -4.92 6.19 23.41
C PRO A 12 -6.01 5.17 23.75
N GLY A 13 -5.86 4.51 24.91
CA GLY A 13 -6.81 3.49 25.38
C GLY A 13 -6.67 2.13 24.70
N THR A 14 -5.65 1.93 23.86
CA THR A 14 -5.38 0.66 23.17
C THR A 14 -3.92 0.26 23.30
N GLY A 15 -3.59 -1.00 23.00
CA GLY A 15 -2.20 -1.45 22.80
C GLY A 15 -1.70 -1.28 21.37
N LEU A 16 -2.35 -0.43 20.57
CA LEU A 16 -2.05 -0.22 19.15
C LEU A 16 -1.31 1.10 18.94
N ASP A 17 -0.61 1.19 17.83
CA ASP A 17 -0.02 2.43 17.34
C ASP A 17 -0.68 2.87 16.04
N PHE A 18 -0.57 4.16 15.73
CA PHE A 18 -0.95 4.74 14.45
C PHE A 18 0.14 5.67 13.93
N PHE A 19 0.10 5.96 12.63
CA PHE A 19 0.99 6.93 11.99
C PHE A 19 0.27 8.26 11.86
N ASP A 20 0.81 9.31 12.48
CA ASP A 20 0.23 10.64 12.48
C ASP A 20 0.57 11.38 11.19
N ALA A 21 -0.22 11.12 10.16
CA ALA A 21 -0.10 11.76 8.85
C ALA A 21 -0.29 13.29 8.91
N ARG A 22 -1.07 13.79 9.88
CA ARG A 22 -1.26 15.23 10.08
C ARG A 22 0.05 15.85 10.53
N ALA A 23 0.66 15.30 11.58
CA ALA A 23 1.94 15.80 12.06
C ALA A 23 3.02 15.77 10.97
N ALA A 24 3.05 14.75 10.12
CA ALA A 24 4.01 14.66 9.01
C ALA A 24 3.77 15.73 7.94
N VAL A 25 2.51 15.95 7.54
CA VAL A 25 2.16 16.96 6.54
C VAL A 25 2.39 18.38 7.07
N ASP A 26 1.94 18.67 8.30
CA ASP A 26 2.03 20.00 8.88
C ASP A 26 3.48 20.37 9.26
N ALA A 27 4.37 19.39 9.41
CA ALA A 27 5.81 19.64 9.55
C ALA A 27 6.45 20.20 8.27
N LEU A 28 5.90 19.88 7.10
CA LEU A 28 6.35 20.43 5.81
C LEU A 28 5.67 21.76 5.49
N ALA A 29 4.36 21.85 5.74
CA ALA A 29 3.57 23.04 5.47
C ALA A 29 2.49 23.21 6.56
N PRO A 30 2.67 24.13 7.52
CA PRO A 30 1.73 24.29 8.64
C PRO A 30 0.28 24.53 8.18
N GLY A 31 -0.64 23.70 8.68
CA GLY A 31 -2.07 23.77 8.36
C GLY A 31 -2.46 23.17 7.01
N ALA A 32 -1.51 22.63 6.25
CA ALA A 32 -1.79 22.05 4.94
C ALA A 32 -2.68 20.81 5.03
N TYR A 33 -2.59 20.04 6.12
CA TYR A 33 -3.38 18.81 6.26
C TYR A 33 -4.89 19.07 6.20
N ASP A 34 -5.35 20.20 6.74
CA ASP A 34 -6.77 20.55 6.73
C ASP A 34 -7.29 20.85 5.32
N GLY A 35 -6.43 21.35 4.42
CA GLY A 35 -6.73 21.59 3.01
C GLY A 35 -6.68 20.35 2.11
N LEU A 36 -6.20 19.21 2.63
CA LEU A 36 -6.11 17.97 1.84
C LEU A 36 -7.50 17.34 1.63
N PRO A 37 -7.84 16.94 0.38
CA PRO A 37 -8.94 16.03 0.13
C PRO A 37 -8.80 14.75 0.94
N TYR A 38 -9.92 14.13 1.33
CA TYR A 38 -9.90 12.93 2.17
C TYR A 38 -9.10 11.78 1.53
N THR A 39 -9.16 11.64 0.20
CA THR A 39 -8.35 10.67 -0.55
C THR A 39 -6.85 10.91 -0.35
N SER A 40 -6.38 12.16 -0.43
CA SER A 40 -4.99 12.52 -0.16
C SER A 40 -4.57 12.24 1.28
N ARG A 41 -5.49 12.34 2.26
CA ARG A 41 -5.19 11.98 3.66
C ARG A 41 -4.90 10.49 3.82
N VAL A 42 -5.63 9.63 3.09
CA VAL A 42 -5.38 8.18 3.05
C VAL A 42 -4.04 7.88 2.38
N LEU A 43 -3.71 8.55 1.28
CA LEU A 43 -2.41 8.41 0.61
C LEU A 43 -1.27 8.90 1.51
N ALA A 44 -1.44 10.02 2.22
CA ALA A 44 -0.44 10.57 3.12
C ALA A 44 -0.12 9.60 4.28
N GLU A 45 -1.12 8.98 4.91
CA GLU A 45 -0.89 7.94 5.94
C GLU A 45 -0.05 6.79 5.37
N ASN A 46 -0.39 6.34 4.18
CA ASN A 46 0.30 5.22 3.55
C ASN A 46 1.77 5.54 3.28
N LEU A 47 2.04 6.75 2.78
CA LEU A 47 3.39 7.25 2.58
C LEU A 47 4.14 7.32 3.91
N VAL A 48 3.55 7.92 4.95
CA VAL A 48 4.20 8.04 6.26
C VAL A 48 4.55 6.65 6.84
N ARG A 49 3.67 5.66 6.67
CA ARG A 49 3.87 4.30 7.18
C ARG A 49 4.82 3.43 6.35
N ARG A 50 4.88 3.62 5.02
CA ARG A 50 5.52 2.66 4.10
C ARG A 50 6.54 3.25 3.13
N CYS A 51 6.57 4.57 2.94
CA CYS A 51 7.54 5.21 2.06
C CYS A 51 8.95 5.11 2.67
N ASP A 52 9.96 5.11 1.81
CA ASP A 52 11.33 5.30 2.25
C ASP A 52 11.45 6.68 2.93
N PRO A 53 11.99 6.77 4.16
CA PRO A 53 12.19 8.05 4.82
C PRO A 53 12.94 9.09 3.96
N ALA A 54 13.83 8.65 3.08
CA ALA A 54 14.59 9.54 2.20
C ALA A 54 13.74 10.21 1.10
N THR A 55 12.59 9.62 0.75
CA THR A 55 11.69 10.14 -0.30
C THR A 55 10.33 10.59 0.23
N LEU A 56 10.09 10.43 1.53
CA LEU A 56 8.82 10.75 2.19
C LEU A 56 8.41 12.21 1.97
N ASP A 57 9.30 13.16 2.26
CA ASP A 57 8.98 14.59 2.18
C ASP A 57 8.62 15.00 0.75
N ALA A 58 9.42 14.58 -0.23
CA ALA A 58 9.17 14.84 -1.64
C ALA A 58 7.83 14.24 -2.11
N SER A 59 7.48 13.05 -1.60
CA SER A 59 6.21 12.38 -1.91
C SER A 59 5.01 13.12 -1.27
N LEU A 60 5.14 13.56 -0.02
CA LEU A 60 4.10 14.33 0.67
C LEU A 60 3.89 15.70 0.01
N SER A 61 4.95 16.36 -0.46
CA SER A 61 4.84 17.62 -1.22
C SER A 61 3.99 17.46 -2.49
N GLN A 62 4.03 16.30 -3.17
CA GLN A 62 3.14 16.05 -4.31
C GLN A 62 1.66 16.13 -3.91
N LEU A 63 1.29 15.65 -2.72
CA LEU A 63 -0.07 15.70 -2.21
C LEU A 63 -0.46 17.11 -1.71
N ILE A 64 0.45 17.77 -0.99
CA ILE A 64 0.25 19.12 -0.42
C ILE A 64 0.05 20.14 -1.53
N GLU A 65 0.94 20.14 -2.52
CA GLU A 65 0.96 21.12 -3.61
C GLU A 65 0.15 20.67 -4.83
N ARG A 66 -0.43 19.46 -4.79
CA ARG A 66 -1.20 18.83 -5.89
C ARG A 66 -0.39 18.71 -7.19
N LYS A 67 0.90 18.42 -7.07
CA LYS A 67 1.84 18.21 -8.17
C LYS A 67 1.73 16.80 -8.75
N ARG A 68 2.25 16.63 -9.96
CA ARG A 68 2.32 15.35 -10.70
C ARG A 68 3.70 15.16 -11.32
N GLU A 69 4.71 15.64 -10.61
CA GLU A 69 6.10 15.71 -11.10
C GLU A 69 6.93 14.51 -10.65
N LEU A 70 6.49 13.85 -9.57
CA LEU A 70 7.16 12.71 -8.97
C LEU A 70 6.15 11.60 -8.67
N ASP A 71 6.46 10.38 -9.13
CA ASP A 71 5.75 9.19 -8.70
C ASP A 71 6.15 8.80 -7.27
N PHE A 72 5.17 8.36 -6.48
CA PHE A 72 5.39 7.91 -5.12
C PHE A 72 4.75 6.54 -4.88
N PRO A 73 5.27 5.74 -3.93
CA PRO A 73 4.78 4.40 -3.71
C PRO A 73 3.40 4.40 -3.06
N TRP A 74 2.60 3.38 -3.39
CA TRP A 74 1.32 3.10 -2.76
C TRP A 74 1.23 1.62 -2.40
N TYR A 75 0.92 1.34 -1.13
CA TYR A 75 0.84 -0.01 -0.58
C TYR A 75 -0.59 -0.31 -0.11
N PRO A 76 -1.46 -0.91 -0.95
CA PRO A 76 -2.83 -1.19 -0.56
C PRO A 76 -2.90 -2.13 0.65
N ALA A 77 -3.93 -1.97 1.47
CA ALA A 77 -4.11 -2.81 2.66
C ALA A 77 -4.54 -4.26 2.32
N ARG A 78 -5.20 -4.46 1.17
CA ARG A 78 -5.64 -5.75 0.65
C ARG A 78 -5.86 -5.68 -0.85
N VAL A 79 -5.92 -6.83 -1.51
CA VAL A 79 -6.28 -6.98 -2.93
C VAL A 79 -7.57 -7.78 -3.03
N VAL A 80 -8.49 -7.34 -3.88
CA VAL A 80 -9.69 -8.10 -4.24
C VAL A 80 -9.63 -8.34 -5.73
N CYS A 81 -9.55 -9.61 -6.11
CA CYS A 81 -9.57 -10.05 -7.50
C CYS A 81 -10.97 -10.55 -7.83
N HIS A 82 -11.51 -10.14 -8.97
CA HIS A 82 -12.65 -10.82 -9.55
C HIS A 82 -12.18 -12.09 -10.28
N ASP A 83 -13.09 -12.99 -10.61
CA ASP A 83 -12.81 -14.33 -11.15
C ASP A 83 -11.79 -14.38 -12.29
N ILE A 84 -12.08 -13.79 -13.45
CA ILE A 84 -11.28 -13.95 -14.67
C ILE A 84 -9.85 -13.43 -14.46
N LEU A 85 -9.69 -12.20 -13.98
CA LEU A 85 -8.36 -11.61 -13.76
C LEU A 85 -7.67 -12.18 -12.50
N GLY A 86 -8.43 -12.67 -11.54
CA GLY A 86 -7.89 -13.34 -10.36
C GLY A 86 -7.30 -14.71 -10.69
N GLN A 87 -7.94 -15.46 -11.58
CA GLN A 87 -7.42 -16.73 -12.08
C GLN A 87 -6.11 -16.52 -12.84
N THR A 88 -6.02 -15.54 -13.73
CA THR A 88 -4.77 -15.25 -14.44
C THR A 88 -3.64 -14.88 -13.48
N ALA A 89 -3.93 -14.06 -12.46
CA ALA A 89 -2.94 -13.71 -11.42
C ALA A 89 -2.45 -14.94 -10.63
N PHE A 90 -3.31 -15.95 -10.40
CA PHE A 90 -2.88 -17.20 -9.74
C PHE A 90 -2.07 -18.11 -10.65
N VAL A 91 -2.35 -18.13 -11.96
CA VAL A 91 -1.51 -18.82 -12.95
C VAL A 91 -0.11 -18.19 -13.00
N ASP A 92 -0.02 -16.86 -12.98
CA ASP A 92 1.27 -16.17 -12.90
C ASP A 92 2.02 -16.51 -11.61
N LEU A 93 1.33 -16.54 -10.46
CA LEU A 93 1.91 -16.94 -9.18
C LEU A 93 2.47 -18.37 -9.23
N ALA A 94 1.75 -19.30 -9.87
CA ALA A 94 2.21 -20.68 -10.08
C ALA A 94 3.45 -20.72 -10.99
N GLY A 95 3.45 -19.98 -12.11
CA GLY A 95 4.60 -19.89 -13.00
C GLY A 95 5.84 -19.31 -12.31
N LEU A 96 5.67 -18.30 -11.45
CA LEU A 96 6.76 -17.74 -10.63
C LEU A 96 7.31 -18.77 -9.64
N ARG A 97 6.46 -19.61 -9.05
CA ARG A 97 6.90 -20.70 -8.16
C ARG A 97 7.74 -21.73 -8.90
N ASP A 98 7.29 -22.15 -10.08
CA ASP A 98 8.02 -23.10 -10.93
C ASP A 98 9.39 -22.52 -11.33
N ALA A 99 9.43 -21.25 -11.74
CA ALA A 99 10.66 -20.57 -12.11
C ALA A 99 11.67 -20.46 -10.95
N ILE A 100 11.20 -20.23 -9.72
CA ILE A 100 12.05 -20.22 -8.52
C ILE A 100 12.56 -21.63 -8.21
N ALA A 101 11.71 -22.66 -8.30
CA ALA A 101 12.10 -24.05 -8.05
C ALA A 101 13.17 -24.51 -9.03
N ALA A 102 13.00 -24.21 -10.32
CA ALA A 102 13.95 -24.56 -11.38
C ALA A 102 15.34 -23.92 -11.19
N ARG A 103 15.41 -22.80 -10.46
CA ARG A 103 16.66 -22.12 -10.07
C ARG A 103 17.21 -22.56 -8.72
N GLY A 104 16.64 -23.61 -8.10
CA GLY A 104 17.05 -24.14 -6.80
C GLY A 104 16.62 -23.29 -5.60
N GLY A 105 15.71 -22.32 -5.79
CA GLY A 105 15.14 -21.53 -4.71
C GLY A 105 13.93 -22.19 -4.06
N ASP A 106 13.43 -21.60 -2.97
CA ASP A 106 12.24 -22.06 -2.26
C ASP A 106 10.97 -21.41 -2.84
N PRO A 107 10.08 -22.17 -3.51
CA PRO A 107 8.85 -21.66 -4.11
C PRO A 107 7.85 -21.13 -3.08
N SER A 108 7.91 -21.60 -1.84
CA SER A 108 7.03 -21.14 -0.76
C SER A 108 7.26 -19.66 -0.39
N ARG A 109 8.33 -19.05 -0.89
CA ARG A 109 8.58 -17.60 -0.75
C ARG A 109 7.75 -16.75 -1.72
N VAL A 110 7.13 -17.36 -2.72
CA VAL A 110 6.25 -16.67 -3.68
C VAL A 110 4.80 -16.77 -3.18
N ASN A 111 4.38 -15.74 -2.44
CA ASN A 111 3.06 -15.63 -1.84
C ASN A 111 2.57 -14.18 -1.83
N PRO A 112 1.24 -13.94 -1.85
CA PRO A 112 0.69 -12.61 -1.60
C PRO A 112 1.16 -12.06 -0.24
N VAL A 113 1.62 -10.80 -0.24
CA VAL A 113 2.16 -10.12 0.95
C VAL A 113 1.14 -9.27 1.70
N VAL A 114 -0.06 -9.14 1.13
CA VAL A 114 -1.23 -8.51 1.74
C VAL A 114 -2.40 -9.50 1.62
N PRO A 115 -3.44 -9.37 2.46
CA PRO A 115 -4.65 -10.16 2.32
C PRO A 115 -5.20 -10.06 0.89
N THR A 116 -5.43 -11.21 0.27
CA THR A 116 -5.97 -11.31 -1.09
C THR A 116 -7.24 -12.14 -1.07
N GLN A 117 -8.30 -11.64 -1.70
CA GLN A 117 -9.59 -12.31 -1.82
C GLN A 117 -9.93 -12.50 -3.30
N LEU A 118 -10.33 -13.72 -3.68
CA LEU A 118 -10.91 -14.00 -4.99
C LEU A 118 -12.44 -14.05 -4.86
N VAL A 119 -13.14 -13.25 -5.66
CA VAL A 119 -14.60 -13.27 -5.76
C VAL A 119 -14.97 -13.97 -7.06
N VAL A 120 -15.76 -15.05 -6.96
CA VAL A 120 -16.29 -15.79 -8.11
C VAL A 120 -17.77 -15.44 -8.28
N ASP A 121 -18.04 -14.53 -9.20
CA ASP A 121 -19.35 -13.91 -9.38
C ASP A 121 -19.82 -13.82 -10.84
N HIS A 122 -18.93 -13.97 -11.83
CA HIS A 122 -19.28 -13.93 -13.26
C HIS A 122 -19.17 -15.29 -13.95
N SER A 123 -19.01 -16.36 -13.18
CA SER A 123 -18.80 -17.73 -13.70
C SER A 123 -20.10 -18.52 -13.95
N LEU A 124 -21.27 -17.96 -13.62
CA LEU A 124 -22.57 -18.56 -13.92
C LEU A 124 -23.25 -17.74 -15.02
N ALA A 125 -23.50 -18.39 -16.17
CA ALA A 125 -24.41 -17.86 -17.18
C ALA A 125 -25.85 -18.22 -16.80
N VAL A 126 -26.78 -17.28 -16.97
CA VAL A 126 -28.22 -17.56 -16.96
C VAL A 126 -28.63 -17.70 -18.41
N GLU A 127 -28.84 -18.94 -18.86
CA GLU A 127 -29.45 -19.28 -20.15
C GLU A 127 -30.95 -19.56 -19.99
#